data_AF-A0A8S2YFS6-F1
#
_entry.id   AF-A0A8S2YFS6-F1
#
_cell.length_a   1.000
_cell.length_b   1.000
_cell.length_c   1.000
_cell.angle_alpha   90.00
_cell.angle_beta   90.00
_cell.angle_gamma   90.00
#
_symmetry.space_group_name_H-M   'P 1'
#
loop_
_entity.id
_entity.type
_entity.pdbx_description
1 polymer ?
#
loop_
_entity_poly.entity_id
_entity_poly.type
_entity_poly.pdbx_seq_one_letter_code
_entity_poly.pdbx_strand_id
1 'polypeptide(L)'
;MQQRVEDSKGIVLSSLSRECQELAVRCDCTSLSYVFALPESYIEARRAVVALRTWLLDDTKYTSFIQTSLKVLDEKYAEAKKMFEIGKAHLSQAEHRANSFRIQLSKVEQENETNEKKVDELGVRLENKERDYLSKRLTYEVYEDQLKKMLKEADNRDDTLNNHLTIERFQQEIRQFSKELPKLKAQMEALQGRLEFFKQRKQELLALRAECRKMDHELQLAFEDKILKENELNRVINCRQTIRNIYKCRATNDLPQKIFYSLPVKSKLPGESTNDDLSKAIRIVAKYIGRDWSRLYWNLPFYPMRGKEEVSKDINSIDDKYHRGDVFRDQAIDSLGKWRRFHTRAKLDDLMQGLRSINRLDILQIIDRRIIKPKHSMNDDQEEIDPRKREIEDLNRKLNRLFEKIHTGAITTHET
;
A
#
# COMPACT_ATOMS: atom_id res chain seq x y z
N MET A 1 54.61 -36.30 -28.30
CA MET A 1 53.51 -35.98 -29.23
C MET A 1 52.73 -34.80 -28.63
N GLN A 2 52.93 -33.51 -28.93
CA GLN A 2 53.16 -32.84 -30.24
C GLN A 2 52.29 -33.50 -31.32
N GLN A 3 51.33 -32.85 -31.98
CA GLN A 3 51.10 -31.44 -32.25
C GLN A 3 49.68 -31.27 -32.84
N ARG A 4 49.06 -30.12 -32.55
CA ARG A 4 48.33 -29.20 -33.46
C ARG A 4 47.26 -29.77 -34.41
N VAL A 5 45.97 -29.45 -34.24
CA VAL A 5 45.29 -28.18 -34.62
C VAL A 5 45.30 -27.98 -36.14
N GLU A 6 44.10 -27.71 -36.68
CA GLU A 6 43.66 -27.56 -38.10
C GLU A 6 42.97 -28.84 -38.63
N ASP A 7 41.74 -28.89 -39.13
CA ASP A 7 40.80 -27.84 -39.51
C ASP A 7 39.35 -28.27 -39.27
N SER A 8 38.65 -27.37 -38.61
CA SER A 8 37.22 -27.17 -38.72
C SER A 8 36.73 -27.12 -40.17
N LYS A 9 36.05 -28.18 -40.65
CA LYS A 9 35.12 -28.20 -41.79
C LYS A 9 34.36 -29.56 -41.80
N GLY A 10 33.31 -29.75 -40.99
CA GLY A 10 32.14 -30.63 -41.24
C GLY A 10 31.61 -30.76 -42.71
N ILE A 11 30.36 -31.17 -42.88
CA ILE A 11 30.03 -32.02 -44.03
C ILE A 11 29.19 -31.28 -45.10
N VAL A 12 29.35 -31.56 -46.42
CA VAL A 12 28.58 -30.99 -47.58
C VAL A 12 27.57 -32.01 -48.18
N LEU A 13 26.35 -31.63 -48.61
CA LEU A 13 25.14 -32.51 -48.62
C LEU A 13 25.34 -33.55 -49.70
N SER A 14 25.88 -33.09 -50.82
CA SER A 14 26.42 -33.89 -51.92
C SER A 14 27.59 -34.83 -51.58
N SER A 15 28.31 -34.61 -50.48
CA SER A 15 29.40 -35.49 -49.99
C SER A 15 28.92 -36.58 -49.03
N LEU A 16 27.66 -36.55 -48.63
CA LEU A 16 27.00 -37.62 -47.88
C LEU A 16 26.33 -38.60 -48.85
N SER A 17 26.10 -39.82 -48.40
CA SER A 17 25.36 -40.80 -49.19
C SER A 17 23.96 -40.28 -49.53
N ARG A 18 23.39 -40.80 -50.62
CA ARG A 18 22.12 -40.34 -51.19
C ARG A 18 20.97 -40.39 -50.17
N GLU A 19 21.00 -41.34 -49.25
CA GLU A 19 20.03 -41.51 -48.15
C GLU A 19 20.05 -40.35 -47.13
N CYS A 20 21.21 -39.71 -46.90
CA CYS A 20 21.34 -38.55 -46.00
C CYS A 20 20.90 -37.24 -46.65
N GLN A 21 20.94 -37.16 -47.98
CA GLN A 21 20.51 -36.00 -48.75
C GLN A 21 18.99 -35.85 -48.77
N GLU A 22 18.25 -36.95 -48.95
CA GLU A 22 16.78 -36.95 -48.95
C GLU A 22 16.19 -36.68 -47.55
N LEU A 23 16.87 -37.15 -46.49
CA LEU A 23 16.47 -36.94 -45.10
C LEU A 23 16.60 -35.48 -44.65
N ALA A 24 17.65 -34.76 -45.10
CA ALA A 24 17.87 -33.33 -44.82
C ALA A 24 16.86 -32.42 -45.52
N VAL A 25 16.40 -32.82 -46.71
CA VAL A 25 15.38 -32.09 -47.49
C VAL A 25 13.97 -32.34 -46.93
N ARG A 26 13.65 -33.55 -46.42
CA ARG A 26 12.35 -33.88 -45.80
C ARG A 26 12.09 -33.21 -44.45
N CYS A 27 13.13 -32.85 -43.72
CA CYS A 27 13.03 -32.36 -42.33
C CYS A 27 13.23 -30.84 -42.18
N ASP A 28 13.30 -30.08 -43.28
CA ASP A 28 13.64 -28.64 -43.29
C ASP A 28 14.93 -28.31 -42.50
N CYS A 29 15.79 -29.32 -42.42
CA CYS A 29 16.97 -29.38 -41.58
C CYS A 29 18.15 -29.77 -42.47
N THR A 30 18.67 -28.82 -43.22
CA THR A 30 20.04 -28.85 -43.77
C THR A 30 21.10 -28.75 -42.66
N SER A 31 20.85 -29.39 -41.51
CA SER A 31 21.24 -29.03 -40.13
C SER A 31 22.72 -28.76 -39.84
N LEU A 32 22.94 -27.98 -38.75
CA LEU A 32 24.15 -27.39 -38.14
C LEU A 32 25.48 -28.15 -38.30
N SER A 33 25.46 -29.46 -38.41
CA SER A 33 26.60 -30.32 -38.77
C SER A 33 27.29 -29.89 -40.07
N TYR A 34 26.55 -29.20 -40.94
CA TYR A 34 26.99 -28.47 -42.14
C TYR A 34 27.59 -27.11 -41.88
N VAL A 35 27.10 -26.42 -40.87
CA VAL A 35 27.67 -25.13 -40.46
C VAL A 35 29.06 -25.41 -39.90
N PHE A 36 29.24 -26.54 -39.20
CA PHE A 36 30.55 -26.97 -38.76
C PHE A 36 31.47 -27.42 -39.92
N ALA A 37 30.94 -27.54 -41.17
CA ALA A 37 31.60 -27.74 -42.50
C ALA A 37 32.54 -26.69 -42.99
N LEU A 38 32.55 -25.54 -42.33
CA LEU A 38 33.35 -24.41 -42.76
C LEU A 38 34.14 -23.95 -41.53
N PRO A 39 35.44 -23.60 -41.63
CA PRO A 39 36.30 -23.32 -40.50
C PRO A 39 35.81 -22.07 -39.81
N GLU A 40 35.43 -21.09 -40.61
CA GLU A 40 34.83 -19.84 -40.20
C GLU A 40 33.50 -20.06 -39.49
N SER A 41 32.57 -20.82 -40.07
CA SER A 41 31.28 -21.13 -39.45
C SER A 41 31.41 -21.97 -38.17
N TYR A 42 32.40 -22.86 -38.10
CA TYR A 42 32.78 -23.57 -36.87
C TYR A 42 33.43 -22.63 -35.85
N ILE A 43 34.33 -21.72 -36.26
CA ILE A 43 34.96 -20.72 -35.38
C ILE A 43 33.89 -19.78 -34.82
N GLU A 44 32.96 -19.32 -35.64
CA GLU A 44 31.85 -18.46 -35.23
C GLU A 44 30.85 -19.20 -34.34
N ALA A 45 30.49 -20.45 -34.67
CA ALA A 45 29.66 -21.27 -33.80
C ALA A 45 30.38 -21.58 -32.47
N ARG A 46 31.70 -21.83 -32.49
CA ARG A 46 32.52 -22.01 -31.28
C ARG A 46 32.58 -20.71 -30.47
N ARG A 47 32.77 -19.54 -31.11
CA ARG A 47 32.72 -18.22 -30.47
C ARG A 47 31.35 -17.96 -29.85
N ALA A 48 30.26 -18.27 -30.56
CA ALA A 48 28.90 -18.15 -30.07
C ALA A 48 28.64 -19.09 -28.88
N VAL A 49 29.11 -20.34 -28.93
CA VAL A 49 29.01 -21.30 -27.81
C VAL A 49 29.85 -20.86 -26.62
N VAL A 50 31.06 -20.34 -26.83
CA VAL A 50 31.89 -19.77 -25.76
C VAL A 50 31.20 -18.55 -25.15
N ALA A 51 30.66 -17.64 -25.97
CA ALA A 51 29.91 -16.48 -25.50
C ALA A 51 28.66 -16.88 -24.72
N LEU A 52 27.88 -17.85 -25.21
CA LEU A 52 26.73 -18.43 -24.51
C LEU A 52 27.14 -19.06 -23.18
N ARG A 53 28.24 -19.81 -23.13
CA ARG A 53 28.75 -20.42 -21.90
C ARG A 53 29.18 -19.35 -20.88
N THR A 54 29.89 -18.32 -21.32
CA THR A 54 30.27 -17.19 -20.45
C THR A 54 29.03 -16.47 -19.93
N TRP A 55 28.05 -16.20 -20.81
CA TRP A 55 26.79 -15.59 -20.43
C TRP A 55 26.01 -16.43 -19.41
N LEU A 56 25.95 -17.76 -19.57
CA LEU A 56 25.32 -18.67 -18.59
C LEU A 56 26.05 -18.67 -17.24
N LEU A 57 27.38 -18.63 -17.24
CA LEU A 57 28.18 -18.51 -16.03
C LEU A 57 27.95 -17.17 -15.32
N ASP A 58 27.79 -16.09 -16.07
CA ASP A 58 27.52 -14.77 -15.49
C ASP A 58 26.06 -14.63 -15.05
N ASP A 59 25.09 -15.25 -15.73
CA ASP A 59 23.68 -15.30 -15.31
C ASP A 59 23.50 -16.11 -14.00
N THR A 60 24.24 -17.21 -13.85
CA THR A 60 24.26 -17.98 -12.59
C THR A 60 24.88 -17.18 -11.44
N LYS A 61 26.00 -16.48 -11.67
CA LYS A 61 26.58 -15.54 -10.69
C LYS A 61 25.64 -14.37 -10.37
N TYR A 62 24.92 -13.86 -11.36
CA TYR A 62 23.97 -12.77 -11.15
C TYR A 62 22.77 -13.23 -10.32
N THR A 63 22.30 -14.45 -10.53
CA THR A 63 21.22 -15.05 -9.73
C THR A 63 21.64 -15.21 -8.27
N SER A 64 22.87 -15.70 -8.00
CA SER A 64 23.38 -15.78 -6.64
C SER A 64 23.62 -14.40 -6.01
N PHE A 65 24.06 -13.41 -6.80
CA PHE A 65 24.15 -12.01 -6.37
C PHE A 65 22.79 -11.43 -5.94
N ILE A 66 21.72 -11.68 -6.71
CA ILE A 66 20.35 -11.26 -6.35
C ILE A 66 19.90 -11.94 -5.05
N GLN A 67 20.16 -13.25 -4.89
CA GLN A 67 19.83 -13.97 -3.65
C GLN A 67 20.53 -13.37 -2.43
N THR A 68 21.83 -13.09 -2.53
CA THR A 68 22.59 -12.43 -1.45
C THR A 68 22.04 -11.03 -1.17
N SER A 69 21.72 -10.25 -2.21
CA SER A 69 21.11 -8.93 -2.07
C SER A 69 19.74 -8.98 -1.38
N LEU A 70 18.94 -10.01 -1.66
CA LEU A 70 17.67 -10.24 -0.99
C LEU A 70 17.84 -10.54 0.50
N LYS A 71 18.83 -11.36 0.87
CA LYS A 71 19.15 -11.63 2.29
C LYS A 71 19.52 -10.34 3.03
N VAL A 72 20.42 -9.54 2.46
CA VAL A 72 20.82 -8.24 3.04
C VAL A 72 19.62 -7.29 3.15
N LEU A 73 18.72 -7.27 2.16
CA LEU A 73 17.48 -6.48 2.25
C LEU A 73 16.48 -7.00 3.27
N ASP A 74 16.39 -8.31 3.47
CA ASP A 74 15.55 -8.91 4.51
C ASP A 74 16.06 -8.53 5.91
N GLU A 75 17.37 -8.48 6.11
CA GLU A 75 18.01 -7.98 7.34
C GLU A 75 17.73 -6.48 7.56
N LYS A 76 17.97 -5.64 6.53
CA LYS A 76 17.65 -4.21 6.59
C LYS A 76 16.18 -3.94 6.84
N TYR A 77 15.29 -4.76 6.29
CA TYR A 77 13.86 -4.67 6.55
C TYR A 77 13.54 -4.97 8.02
N ALA A 78 14.14 -6.01 8.60
CA ALA A 78 13.95 -6.35 10.00
C ALA A 78 14.43 -5.22 10.93
N GLU A 79 15.59 -4.62 10.61
CA GLU A 79 16.13 -3.48 11.34
C GLU A 79 15.24 -2.23 11.21
N ALA A 80 14.87 -1.84 10.00
CA ALA A 80 13.99 -0.70 9.74
C ALA A 80 12.62 -0.87 10.44
N LYS A 81 12.06 -2.09 10.41
CA LYS A 81 10.81 -2.40 11.11
C LYS A 81 10.97 -2.25 12.62
N LYS A 82 12.06 -2.76 13.20
CA LYS A 82 12.35 -2.60 14.63
C LYS A 82 12.48 -1.12 15.01
N MET A 83 13.20 -0.34 14.21
CA MET A 83 13.35 1.11 14.44
C MET A 83 12.03 1.86 14.35
N PHE A 84 11.17 1.50 13.40
CA PHE A 84 9.82 2.05 13.28
C PHE A 84 8.95 1.76 14.52
N GLU A 85 8.94 0.52 15.01
CA GLU A 85 8.19 0.17 16.23
C GLU A 85 8.71 0.93 17.47
N ILE A 86 10.03 1.12 17.58
CA ILE A 86 10.62 1.97 18.64
C ILE A 86 10.14 3.42 18.51
N GLY A 87 10.17 3.98 17.30
CA GLY A 87 9.67 5.34 17.05
C GLY A 87 8.18 5.50 17.38
N LYS A 88 7.37 4.50 17.04
CA LYS A 88 5.94 4.45 17.37
C LYS A 88 5.69 4.40 18.89
N ALA A 89 6.47 3.59 19.62
CA ALA A 89 6.38 3.52 21.08
C ALA A 89 6.79 4.85 21.74
N HIS A 90 7.86 5.48 21.24
CA HIS A 90 8.32 6.78 21.72
C HIS A 90 7.27 7.88 21.50
N LEU A 91 6.63 7.91 20.32
CA LEU A 91 5.52 8.82 20.04
C LEU A 91 4.37 8.62 21.03
N SER A 92 3.94 7.37 21.24
CA SER A 92 2.84 7.08 22.19
C SER A 92 3.19 7.50 23.62
N GLN A 93 4.43 7.33 24.05
CA GLN A 93 4.90 7.78 25.36
C GLN A 93 4.91 9.32 25.45
N ALA A 94 5.35 10.02 24.40
CA ALA A 94 5.33 11.47 24.33
C ALA A 94 3.89 12.02 24.36
N GLU A 95 2.97 11.39 23.63
CA GLU A 95 1.54 11.73 23.62
C GLU A 95 0.94 11.61 25.03
N HIS A 96 1.19 10.50 25.72
CA HIS A 96 0.70 10.32 27.08
C HIS A 96 1.25 11.39 28.03
N ARG A 97 2.56 11.68 27.96
CA ARG A 97 3.18 12.72 28.79
C ARG A 97 2.56 14.09 28.51
N ALA A 98 2.53 14.51 27.24
CA ALA A 98 1.94 15.79 26.84
C ALA A 98 0.47 15.90 27.28
N ASN A 99 -0.33 14.84 27.12
CA ASN A 99 -1.73 14.85 27.54
C ASN A 99 -1.89 14.94 29.06
N SER A 100 -1.04 14.26 29.83
CA SER A 100 -1.05 14.36 31.30
C SER A 100 -0.79 15.79 31.76
N PHE A 101 0.21 16.46 31.18
CA PHE A 101 0.52 17.87 31.45
C PHE A 101 -0.61 18.81 31.02
N ARG A 102 -1.22 18.59 29.86
CA ARG A 102 -2.38 19.38 29.40
C ARG A 102 -3.58 19.28 30.35
N ILE A 103 -3.86 18.09 30.87
CA ILE A 103 -4.92 17.89 31.87
C ILE A 103 -4.59 18.64 33.16
N GLN A 104 -3.36 18.54 33.64
CA GLN A 104 -2.91 19.29 34.83
C GLN A 104 -3.01 20.80 34.59
N LEU A 105 -2.57 21.28 33.43
CA LEU A 105 -2.63 22.69 33.07
C LEU A 105 -4.07 23.19 33.04
N SER A 106 -4.99 22.47 32.38
CA SER A 106 -6.40 22.84 32.32
C SER A 106 -7.03 22.96 33.70
N LYS A 107 -6.69 22.03 34.62
CA LYS A 107 -7.15 22.09 36.01
C LYS A 107 -6.63 23.34 36.73
N VAL A 108 -5.33 23.63 36.64
CA VAL A 108 -4.73 24.80 37.31
C VAL A 108 -5.19 26.11 36.66
N GLU A 109 -5.47 26.14 35.35
CA GLU A 109 -6.05 27.29 34.66
C GLU A 109 -7.44 27.62 35.17
N GLN A 110 -8.30 26.60 35.32
CA GLN A 110 -9.63 26.77 35.88
C GLN A 110 -9.57 27.25 37.35
N GLU A 111 -8.68 26.67 38.16
CA GLU A 111 -8.44 27.13 39.53
C GLU A 111 -7.96 28.59 39.54
N ASN A 112 -7.03 28.96 38.66
CA ASN A 112 -6.46 30.30 38.59
C ASN A 112 -7.49 31.35 38.18
N GLU A 113 -8.41 31.04 37.24
CA GLU A 113 -9.49 31.96 36.87
C GLU A 113 -10.38 32.31 38.06
N THR A 114 -10.71 31.32 38.91
CA THR A 114 -11.46 31.58 40.14
C THR A 114 -10.65 32.36 41.17
N ASN A 115 -9.32 32.16 41.19
CA ASN A 115 -8.43 32.86 42.10
C ASN A 115 -8.18 34.30 41.68
N GLU A 116 -8.11 34.63 40.39
CA GLU A 116 -7.94 36.01 39.91
C GLU A 116 -9.09 36.91 40.37
N LYS A 117 -10.34 36.43 40.29
CA LYS A 117 -11.50 37.15 40.84
C LYS A 117 -11.35 37.41 42.35
N LYS A 118 -10.86 36.42 43.11
CA LYS A 118 -10.62 36.57 44.56
C LYS A 118 -9.45 37.51 44.85
N VAL A 119 -8.41 37.52 44.02
CA VAL A 119 -7.26 38.43 44.16
C VAL A 119 -7.71 39.87 44.02
N ASP A 120 -8.53 40.17 43.01
CA ASP A 120 -9.07 41.52 42.80
C ASP A 120 -9.93 41.96 44.00
N GLU A 121 -10.84 41.10 44.48
CA GLU A 121 -11.65 41.38 45.68
C GLU A 121 -10.81 41.59 46.94
N LEU A 122 -9.78 40.77 47.16
CA LEU A 122 -8.88 40.88 48.31
C LEU A 122 -7.97 42.10 48.21
N GLY A 123 -7.55 42.50 47.00
CA GLY A 123 -6.79 43.72 46.73
C GLY A 123 -7.57 44.96 47.15
N VAL A 124 -8.83 45.08 46.69
CA VAL A 124 -9.71 46.19 47.08
C VAL A 124 -9.96 46.21 48.60
N ARG A 125 -10.14 45.03 49.23
CA ARG A 125 -10.29 44.93 50.68
C ARG A 125 -9.03 45.35 51.43
N LEU A 126 -7.86 44.96 50.94
CA LEU A 126 -6.59 45.35 51.53
C LEU A 126 -6.39 46.87 51.44
N GLU A 127 -6.61 47.47 50.27
CA GLU A 127 -6.49 48.93 50.08
C GLU A 127 -7.42 49.71 51.01
N ASN A 128 -8.67 49.25 51.17
CA ASN A 128 -9.61 49.86 52.10
C ASN A 128 -9.13 49.74 53.56
N LYS A 129 -8.58 48.58 53.95
CA LYS A 129 -8.02 48.36 55.29
C LYS A 129 -6.76 49.17 55.55
N GLU A 130 -5.90 49.32 54.55
CA GLU A 130 -4.71 50.17 54.62
C GLU A 130 -5.12 51.64 54.78
N ARG A 131 -6.13 52.11 54.03
CA ARG A 131 -6.70 53.45 54.18
C ARG A 131 -7.29 53.66 55.58
N ASP A 132 -8.08 52.71 56.08
CA ASP A 132 -8.65 52.76 57.43
C ASP A 132 -7.56 52.80 58.51
N TYR A 133 -6.52 51.97 58.36
CA TYR A 133 -5.39 51.92 59.28
C TYR A 133 -4.61 53.24 59.30
N LEU A 134 -4.27 53.77 58.12
CA LEU A 134 -3.56 55.05 57.99
C LEU A 134 -4.38 56.21 58.55
N SER A 135 -5.68 56.26 58.24
CA SER A 135 -6.60 57.27 58.75
C SER A 135 -6.68 57.24 60.28
N LYS A 136 -6.94 56.06 60.88
CA LYS A 136 -7.00 55.90 62.34
C LYS A 136 -5.66 56.16 63.02
N ARG A 137 -4.55 55.79 62.39
CA ARG A 137 -3.21 56.05 62.91
C ARG A 137 -2.93 57.55 62.94
N LEU A 138 -3.28 58.28 61.89
CA LEU A 138 -3.13 59.73 61.85
C LEU A 138 -3.99 60.40 62.93
N THR A 139 -5.26 60.00 63.08
CA THR A 139 -6.13 60.52 64.15
C THR A 139 -5.56 60.23 65.53
N TYR A 140 -5.04 59.02 65.76
CA TYR A 140 -4.36 58.66 67.00
C TYR A 140 -3.17 59.57 67.28
N GLU A 141 -2.30 59.81 66.29
CA GLU A 141 -1.13 60.70 66.42
C GLU A 141 -1.56 62.14 66.74
N VAL A 142 -2.59 62.66 66.07
CA VAL A 142 -3.15 64.01 66.32
C VAL A 142 -3.72 64.12 67.74
N TYR A 143 -4.47 63.13 68.20
CA TYR A 143 -5.04 63.12 69.56
C TYR A 143 -3.97 62.97 70.63
N GLU A 144 -2.94 62.17 70.40
CA GLU A 144 -1.81 62.04 71.32
C GLU A 144 -1.06 63.38 71.48
N ASP A 145 -0.86 64.10 70.37
CA ASP A 145 -0.23 65.43 70.39
C ASP A 145 -1.12 66.50 71.04
N GLN A 146 -2.44 66.49 70.78
CA GLN A 146 -3.40 67.40 71.43
C GLN A 146 -3.48 67.16 72.94
N LEU A 147 -3.53 65.88 73.37
CA LEU A 147 -3.50 65.52 74.78
C LEU A 147 -2.21 66.00 75.45
N LYS A 148 -1.04 65.83 74.81
CA LYS A 148 0.25 66.33 75.32
C LYS A 148 0.25 67.85 75.47
N LYS A 149 -0.33 68.59 74.53
CA LYS A 149 -0.44 70.07 74.62
C LYS A 149 -1.36 70.48 75.77
N MET A 150 -2.54 69.87 75.88
CA MET A 150 -3.50 70.15 76.95
C MET A 150 -2.94 69.83 78.33
N LEU A 151 -2.21 68.73 78.50
CA LEU A 151 -1.54 68.40 79.77
C LEU A 151 -0.46 69.40 80.16
N LYS A 152 0.21 70.06 79.20
CA LYS A 152 1.20 71.12 79.46
C LYS A 152 0.54 72.47 79.77
N GLU A 153 -0.63 72.74 79.22
CA GLU A 153 -1.37 74.00 79.40
C GLU A 153 -2.35 73.99 80.59
N ALA A 154 -2.70 72.81 81.11
CA ALA A 154 -3.68 72.62 82.18
C ALA A 154 -3.27 73.24 83.53
N ASP A 155 -1.97 73.44 83.79
CA ASP A 155 -1.49 74.09 85.02
C ASP A 155 -1.79 75.61 85.07
N ASN A 156 -2.25 76.23 83.97
CA ASN A 156 -2.33 77.69 83.82
C ASN A 156 -3.76 78.28 83.61
N ARG A 157 -4.85 77.52 83.68
CA ARG A 157 -6.22 78.02 83.38
C ARG A 157 -7.27 77.68 84.44
N ASP A 158 -8.15 78.65 84.74
CA ASP A 158 -9.23 78.59 85.76
C ASP A 158 -10.44 77.69 85.40
N ASP A 159 -10.58 77.24 84.14
CA ASP A 159 -11.75 76.47 83.68
C ASP A 159 -11.51 74.94 83.81
N THR A 160 -11.34 74.50 85.05
CA THR A 160 -10.80 73.17 85.42
C THR A 160 -11.70 71.99 85.03
N LEU A 161 -13.03 72.11 85.13
CA LEU A 161 -13.94 70.96 84.92
C LEU A 161 -14.07 70.57 83.44
N ASN A 162 -14.22 71.55 82.55
CA ASN A 162 -14.36 71.32 81.10
C ASN A 162 -13.06 70.76 80.48
N ASN A 163 -11.91 71.27 80.94
CA ASN A 163 -10.61 70.75 80.53
C ASN A 163 -10.41 69.30 80.99
N HIS A 164 -10.82 68.95 82.21
CA HIS A 164 -10.71 67.59 82.73
C HIS A 164 -11.55 66.58 81.93
N LEU A 165 -12.80 66.91 81.63
CA LEU A 165 -13.68 66.07 80.79
C LEU A 165 -13.13 65.85 79.38
N THR A 166 -12.50 66.87 78.80
CA THR A 166 -11.91 66.79 77.45
C THR A 166 -10.64 65.94 77.45
N ILE A 167 -9.78 66.10 78.46
CA ILE A 167 -8.59 65.25 78.68
C ILE A 167 -9.00 63.78 78.83
N GLU A 168 -10.02 63.50 79.63
CA GLU A 168 -10.48 62.13 79.88
C GLU A 168 -11.05 61.48 78.61
N ARG A 169 -11.81 62.23 77.79
CA ARG A 169 -12.25 61.76 76.46
C ARG A 169 -11.09 61.40 75.55
N PHE A 170 -10.09 62.28 75.40
CA PHE A 170 -8.92 61.98 74.57
C PHE A 170 -8.14 60.76 75.08
N GLN A 171 -7.99 60.60 76.40
CA GLN A 171 -7.36 59.41 76.97
C GLN A 171 -8.13 58.13 76.65
N GLN A 172 -9.47 58.16 76.69
CA GLN A 172 -10.30 57.01 76.34
C GLN A 172 -10.18 56.68 74.84
N GLU A 173 -10.24 57.67 73.96
CA GLU A 173 -10.10 57.49 72.51
C GLU A 173 -8.72 56.96 72.11
N ILE A 174 -7.64 57.49 72.71
CA ILE A 174 -6.26 56.98 72.53
C ILE A 174 -6.15 55.52 72.99
N ARG A 175 -6.74 55.16 74.15
CA ARG A 175 -6.75 53.76 74.63
C ARG A 175 -7.57 52.84 73.71
N GLN A 176 -8.60 53.35 73.07
CA GLN A 176 -9.38 52.59 72.11
C GLN A 176 -8.57 52.34 70.83
N PHE A 177 -7.98 53.40 70.26
CA PHE A 177 -7.14 53.29 69.08
C PHE A 177 -5.90 52.42 69.30
N SER A 178 -5.27 52.47 70.48
CA SER A 178 -4.11 51.61 70.79
C SER A 178 -4.48 50.11 70.81
N LYS A 179 -5.75 49.76 71.04
CA LYS A 179 -6.26 48.38 70.92
C LYS A 179 -6.70 48.03 69.50
N GLU A 180 -7.21 48.98 68.73
CA GLU A 180 -7.73 48.76 67.38
C GLU A 180 -6.64 48.70 66.30
N LEU A 181 -5.63 49.56 66.39
CA LEU A 181 -4.54 49.65 65.39
C LEU A 181 -3.78 48.33 65.21
N PRO A 182 -3.38 47.59 66.28
CA PRO A 182 -2.75 46.28 66.11
C PRO A 182 -3.65 45.26 65.42
N LYS A 183 -4.96 45.29 65.69
CA LYS A 183 -5.94 44.38 65.05
C LYS A 183 -6.07 44.67 63.56
N LEU A 184 -6.14 45.95 63.17
CA LEU A 184 -6.17 46.38 61.78
C LEU A 184 -4.88 45.97 61.05
N LYS A 185 -3.71 46.18 61.69
CA LYS A 185 -2.42 45.75 61.14
C LYS A 185 -2.37 44.23 60.92
N ALA A 186 -2.80 43.44 61.90
CA ALA A 186 -2.85 41.98 61.76
C ALA A 186 -3.82 41.53 60.65
N GLN A 187 -4.95 42.22 60.47
CA GLN A 187 -5.87 41.95 59.36
C GLN A 187 -5.24 42.26 57.99
N MET A 188 -4.50 43.36 57.88
CA MET A 188 -3.76 43.72 56.66
C MET A 188 -2.69 42.67 56.34
N GLU A 189 -1.88 42.27 57.31
CA GLU A 189 -0.84 41.24 57.15
C GLU A 189 -1.44 39.90 56.70
N ALA A 190 -2.59 39.51 57.26
CA ALA A 190 -3.30 38.30 56.84
C ALA A 190 -3.82 38.38 55.40
N LEU A 191 -4.31 39.55 54.97
CA LEU A 191 -4.74 39.79 53.58
C LEU A 191 -3.54 39.79 52.62
N GLN A 192 -2.44 40.44 52.99
CA GLN A 192 -1.19 40.44 52.21
C GLN A 192 -0.64 39.03 52.05
N GLY A 193 -0.62 38.21 53.11
CA GLY A 193 -0.20 36.81 53.04
C GLY A 193 -1.06 35.97 52.09
N ARG A 194 -2.38 36.21 52.04
CA ARG A 194 -3.28 35.55 51.07
C ARG A 194 -3.01 35.99 49.63
N LEU A 195 -2.76 37.29 49.41
CA LEU A 195 -2.42 37.79 48.07
C LEU A 195 -1.10 37.20 47.58
N GLU A 196 -0.09 37.09 48.44
CA GLU A 196 1.20 36.48 48.07
C GLU A 196 1.05 34.98 47.75
N PHE A 197 0.20 34.26 48.48
CA PHE A 197 -0.14 32.86 48.14
C PHE A 197 -0.72 32.73 46.72
N PHE A 198 -1.66 33.61 46.33
CA PHE A 198 -2.21 33.58 44.97
C PHE A 198 -1.17 33.95 43.90
N LYS A 199 -0.28 34.88 44.22
CA LYS A 199 0.83 35.25 43.33
C LYS A 199 1.80 34.08 43.10
N GLN A 200 2.13 33.31 44.15
CA GLN A 200 2.91 32.08 44.01
C GLN A 200 2.18 31.06 43.14
N ARG A 201 0.87 30.84 43.35
CA ARG A 201 0.07 29.94 42.53
C ARG A 201 0.03 30.35 41.04
N LYS A 202 0.01 31.66 40.76
CA LYS A 202 0.12 32.20 39.40
C LYS A 202 1.50 31.95 38.77
N GLN A 203 2.58 32.00 39.56
CA GLN A 203 3.91 31.62 39.08
C GLN A 203 4.00 30.12 38.75
N GLU A 204 3.40 29.25 39.57
CA GLU A 204 3.31 27.81 39.29
C GLU A 204 2.55 27.53 37.99
N LEU A 205 1.45 28.23 37.74
CA LEU A 205 0.72 28.16 36.46
C LEU A 205 1.61 28.51 35.27
N LEU A 206 2.38 29.59 35.37
CA LEU A 206 3.29 30.01 34.29
C LEU A 206 4.41 28.99 34.05
N ALA A 207 4.95 28.39 35.11
CA ALA A 207 5.93 27.31 35.00
C ALA A 207 5.32 26.08 34.30
N LEU A 208 4.11 25.67 34.70
CA LEU A 208 3.40 24.54 34.10
C LEU A 208 3.05 24.79 32.62
N ARG A 209 2.69 26.02 32.24
CA ARG A 209 2.52 26.42 30.83
C ARG A 209 3.81 26.27 30.04
N ALA A 210 4.94 26.66 30.60
CA ALA A 210 6.24 26.50 29.95
C ALA A 210 6.61 25.02 29.77
N GLU A 211 6.32 24.17 30.76
CA GLU A 211 6.51 22.71 30.67
C GLU A 211 5.60 22.08 29.62
N CYS A 212 4.32 22.47 29.54
CA CYS A 212 3.42 21.99 28.49
C CYS A 212 3.96 22.30 27.10
N ARG A 213 4.46 23.52 26.87
CA ARG A 213 5.08 23.90 25.58
C ARG A 213 6.30 23.05 25.25
N LYS A 214 7.13 22.70 26.25
CA LYS A 214 8.27 21.80 26.06
C LYS A 214 7.80 20.40 25.66
N MET A 215 6.79 19.86 26.34
CA MET A 215 6.23 18.54 26.04
C MET A 215 5.55 18.49 24.67
N ASP A 216 4.86 19.55 24.28
CA ASP A 216 4.28 19.68 22.93
C ASP A 216 5.37 19.70 21.84
N HIS A 217 6.49 20.35 22.11
CA HIS A 217 7.65 20.33 21.21
C HIS A 217 8.31 18.94 21.15
N GLU A 218 8.50 18.26 22.29
CA GLU A 218 8.98 16.87 22.31
C GLU A 218 8.07 15.93 21.51
N LEU A 219 6.75 16.11 21.63
CA LEU A 219 5.76 15.35 20.88
C LEU A 219 5.90 15.59 19.37
N GLN A 220 6.10 16.85 18.95
CA GLN A 220 6.33 17.18 17.54
C GLN A 220 7.61 16.51 17.01
N LEU A 221 8.71 16.59 17.75
CA LEU A 221 9.96 15.93 17.36
C LEU A 221 9.82 14.40 17.26
N ALA A 222 9.09 13.77 18.20
CA ALA A 222 8.81 12.34 18.16
C ALA A 222 7.96 11.95 16.95
N PHE A 223 7.01 12.81 16.56
CA PHE A 223 6.17 12.60 15.39
C PHE A 223 6.98 12.69 14.08
N GLU A 224 7.83 13.70 13.95
CA GLU A 224 8.74 13.89 12.80
C GLU A 224 9.71 12.70 12.66
N ASP A 225 10.32 12.25 13.76
CA ASP A 225 11.18 11.06 13.79
C ASP A 225 10.44 9.78 13.36
N LYS A 226 9.19 9.59 13.81
CA LYS A 226 8.35 8.46 13.40
C LYS A 226 8.07 8.48 11.89
N ILE A 227 7.81 9.65 11.32
CA ILE A 227 7.62 9.80 9.86
C ILE A 227 8.89 9.44 9.10
N LEU A 228 10.06 9.89 9.54
CA LEU A 228 11.33 9.57 8.89
C LEU A 228 11.58 8.05 8.88
N LYS A 229 11.33 7.39 10.01
CA LYS A 229 11.46 5.92 10.14
C LYS A 229 10.44 5.17 9.29
N GLU A 230 9.21 5.68 9.18
CA GLU A 230 8.16 5.12 8.31
C GLU A 230 8.54 5.21 6.84
N ASN A 231 9.07 6.35 6.41
CA ASN A 231 9.54 6.56 5.04
C ASN A 231 10.68 5.61 4.68
N GLU A 232 11.65 5.41 5.57
CA GLU A 232 12.74 4.45 5.34
C GLU A 232 12.23 3.01 5.29
N LEU A 233 11.29 2.63 6.18
CA LEU A 233 10.65 1.32 6.12
C LEU A 233 9.94 1.09 4.78
N ASN A 234 9.16 2.07 4.32
CA ASN A 234 8.46 2.01 3.04
C ASN A 234 9.43 1.92 1.85
N ARG A 235 10.53 2.67 1.89
CA ARG A 235 11.60 2.58 0.89
C ARG A 235 12.18 1.17 0.82
N VAL A 236 12.53 0.58 1.96
CA VAL A 236 13.08 -0.78 2.03
C VAL A 236 12.06 -1.81 1.54
N ILE A 237 10.78 -1.68 1.89
CA ILE A 237 9.69 -2.53 1.39
C ILE A 237 9.62 -2.49 -0.15
N ASN A 238 9.65 -1.30 -0.74
CA ASN A 238 9.58 -1.11 -2.19
C ASN A 238 10.80 -1.70 -2.91
N CYS A 239 12.01 -1.45 -2.39
CA CYS A 239 13.24 -2.04 -2.91
C CYS A 239 13.19 -3.57 -2.85
N ARG A 240 12.81 -4.12 -1.69
CA ARG A 240 12.67 -5.57 -1.46
C ARG A 240 11.67 -6.20 -2.42
N GLN A 241 10.52 -5.57 -2.63
CA GLN A 241 9.51 -6.07 -3.57
C GLN A 241 10.02 -6.07 -5.02
N THR A 242 10.72 -5.00 -5.42
CA THR A 242 11.32 -4.88 -6.74
C THR A 242 12.34 -5.99 -6.99
N ILE A 243 13.28 -6.21 -6.06
CA ILE A 243 14.29 -7.26 -6.19
C ILE A 243 13.65 -8.66 -6.15
N ARG A 244 12.62 -8.87 -5.33
CA ARG A 244 11.86 -10.14 -5.33
C ARG A 244 11.20 -10.43 -6.66
N ASN A 245 10.64 -9.41 -7.31
CA ASN A 245 10.04 -9.57 -8.63
C ASN A 245 11.11 -9.92 -9.68
N ILE A 246 12.26 -9.22 -9.66
CA ILE A 246 13.40 -9.55 -10.53
C ILE A 246 13.86 -10.99 -10.29
N TYR A 247 14.01 -11.39 -9.02
CA TYR A 247 14.40 -12.74 -8.65
C TYR A 247 13.41 -13.79 -9.14
N LYS A 248 12.09 -13.57 -8.96
CA LYS A 248 11.05 -14.48 -9.46
C LYS A 248 11.14 -14.68 -10.98
N CYS A 249 11.38 -13.60 -11.72
CA CYS A 249 11.54 -13.68 -13.17
C CYS A 249 12.80 -14.46 -13.57
N ARG A 250 13.91 -14.29 -12.83
CA ARG A 250 15.20 -14.94 -13.10
C ARG A 250 15.27 -16.39 -12.62
N ALA A 251 14.54 -16.75 -11.58
CA ALA A 251 14.50 -18.09 -10.99
C ALA A 251 13.60 -19.07 -11.76
N THR A 252 12.91 -18.64 -12.81
CA THR A 252 12.18 -19.54 -13.72
C THR A 252 13.15 -20.54 -14.39
N ASN A 253 12.72 -21.75 -14.75
CA ASN A 253 13.59 -22.73 -15.42
C ASN A 253 13.60 -22.60 -16.96
N ASP A 254 12.83 -21.66 -17.51
CA ASP A 254 12.68 -21.45 -18.95
C ASP A 254 13.82 -20.56 -19.48
N LEU A 255 14.90 -21.20 -19.94
CA LEU A 255 16.10 -20.54 -20.46
C LEU A 255 15.82 -19.57 -21.63
N PRO A 256 14.96 -19.92 -22.62
CA PRO A 256 14.44 -18.96 -23.61
C PRO A 256 13.79 -17.71 -22.99
N GLN A 257 12.96 -17.87 -21.95
CA GLN A 257 12.34 -16.72 -21.25
C GLN A 257 13.36 -15.84 -20.53
N LYS A 258 14.47 -16.41 -20.04
CA LYS A 258 15.57 -15.67 -19.40
C LYS A 258 16.40 -14.85 -20.39
N ILE A 259 16.66 -15.41 -21.57
CA ILE A 259 17.47 -14.77 -22.61
C ILE A 259 16.66 -13.69 -23.35
N PHE A 260 15.39 -13.97 -23.63
CA PHE A 260 14.56 -13.14 -24.51
C PHE A 260 13.48 -12.35 -23.76
N TYR A 261 13.77 -11.89 -22.55
CA TYR A 261 12.83 -11.10 -21.76
C TYR A 261 12.33 -9.89 -22.60
N SER A 262 11.01 -9.71 -22.69
CA SER A 262 10.28 -8.74 -23.55
C SER A 262 10.29 -8.93 -25.07
N LEU A 263 10.95 -9.95 -25.63
CA LEU A 263 10.63 -10.39 -26.99
C LEU A 263 9.45 -11.36 -26.93
N PRO A 264 8.47 -11.28 -27.86
CA PRO A 264 7.40 -12.26 -27.98
C PRO A 264 7.97 -13.55 -28.57
N VAL A 265 9.01 -14.11 -27.97
CA VAL A 265 9.38 -15.50 -28.19
C VAL A 265 8.31 -16.28 -27.48
N LYS A 266 7.29 -16.66 -28.25
CA LYS A 266 6.32 -17.69 -27.85
C LYS A 266 7.15 -18.92 -27.52
N SER A 267 7.57 -19.09 -26.26
CA SER A 267 8.08 -20.36 -25.78
C SER A 267 6.90 -21.31 -25.89
N LYS A 268 6.86 -22.03 -27.02
CA LYS A 268 5.98 -23.16 -27.21
C LYS A 268 6.41 -24.17 -26.16
N LEU A 269 5.72 -24.17 -25.02
CA LEU A 269 5.74 -25.32 -24.12
C LEU A 269 5.42 -26.54 -24.99
N PRO A 270 6.21 -27.62 -24.94
CA PRO A 270 5.87 -28.86 -25.63
C PRO A 270 4.60 -29.41 -24.95
N GLY A 271 3.44 -29.11 -25.53
CA GLY A 271 2.12 -29.45 -25.00
C GLY A 271 1.04 -28.36 -25.17
N GLU A 272 1.39 -27.08 -25.34
CA GLU A 272 0.39 -26.04 -25.62
C GLU A 272 0.07 -25.99 -27.11
N SER A 273 -0.92 -26.79 -27.50
CA SER A 273 -1.57 -26.63 -28.79
C SER A 273 -2.03 -25.18 -28.95
N THR A 274 -1.59 -24.53 -30.04
CA THR A 274 -2.03 -23.19 -30.47
C THR A 274 -3.51 -23.12 -30.87
N ASN A 275 -4.33 -24.03 -30.34
CA ASN A 275 -5.70 -24.31 -30.71
C ASN A 275 -6.64 -24.42 -29.50
N ASP A 276 -6.28 -23.82 -28.36
CA ASP A 276 -7.15 -23.74 -27.20
C ASP A 276 -8.39 -22.87 -27.52
N ASP A 277 -9.55 -23.50 -27.60
CA ASP A 277 -10.83 -22.87 -27.92
C ASP A 277 -11.16 -21.74 -26.95
N LEU A 278 -10.74 -21.86 -25.68
CA LEU A 278 -10.89 -20.81 -24.69
C LEU A 278 -10.09 -19.56 -25.06
N SER A 279 -8.86 -19.73 -25.53
CA SER A 279 -8.01 -18.62 -25.98
C SER A 279 -8.61 -17.90 -27.20
N LYS A 280 -9.24 -18.64 -28.12
CA LYS A 280 -9.96 -18.06 -29.25
C LYS A 280 -11.21 -17.32 -28.79
N ALA A 281 -11.98 -17.91 -27.87
CA ALA A 281 -13.18 -17.30 -27.32
C ALA A 281 -12.86 -16.00 -26.57
N ILE A 282 -11.82 -15.98 -25.73
CA ILE A 282 -11.37 -14.77 -25.01
C ILE A 282 -11.08 -13.63 -25.99
N ARG A 283 -10.43 -13.90 -27.13
CA ARG A 283 -10.15 -12.87 -28.15
C ARG A 283 -11.43 -12.36 -28.83
N ILE A 284 -12.39 -13.25 -29.09
CA ILE A 284 -13.70 -12.87 -29.66
C ILE A 284 -14.45 -12.00 -28.65
N VAL A 285 -14.57 -12.45 -27.40
CA VAL A 285 -15.25 -11.70 -26.34
C VAL A 285 -14.63 -10.33 -26.17
N ALA A 286 -13.30 -10.25 -26.04
CA ALA A 286 -12.64 -8.97 -25.84
C ALA A 286 -12.82 -7.99 -27.00
N LYS A 287 -13.02 -8.49 -28.22
CA LYS A 287 -13.31 -7.64 -29.39
C LYS A 287 -14.72 -7.06 -29.36
N TYR A 288 -15.71 -7.76 -28.83
CA TYR A 288 -17.14 -7.40 -28.95
C TYR A 288 -17.81 -6.97 -27.63
N ILE A 289 -17.18 -7.23 -26.48
CA ILE A 289 -17.78 -6.94 -25.17
C ILE A 289 -17.87 -5.44 -24.87
N GLY A 290 -16.90 -4.65 -25.34
CA GLY A 290 -16.88 -3.20 -25.15
C GLY A 290 -16.95 -2.83 -23.66
N ARG A 291 -17.83 -1.87 -23.30
CA ARG A 291 -17.99 -1.36 -21.94
C ARG A 291 -18.51 -2.39 -20.92
N ASP A 292 -19.09 -3.49 -21.38
CA ASP A 292 -19.64 -4.53 -20.49
C ASP A 292 -18.56 -5.47 -19.92
N TRP A 293 -17.28 -5.22 -20.19
CA TRP A 293 -16.20 -6.10 -19.75
C TRP A 293 -16.13 -6.22 -18.21
N SER A 294 -16.38 -5.12 -17.49
CA SER A 294 -16.36 -5.10 -16.02
C SER A 294 -17.53 -5.88 -15.44
N ARG A 295 -18.71 -5.75 -16.05
CA ARG A 295 -19.91 -6.53 -15.73
C ARG A 295 -19.70 -8.02 -16.02
N LEU A 296 -19.02 -8.36 -17.12
CA LEU A 296 -18.64 -9.74 -17.41
C LEU A 296 -17.71 -10.27 -16.34
N TYR A 297 -16.61 -9.56 -16.05
CA TYR A 297 -15.61 -9.98 -15.05
C TYR A 297 -16.22 -10.21 -13.67
N TRP A 298 -17.19 -9.37 -13.28
CA TRP A 298 -17.93 -9.52 -12.04
C TRP A 298 -18.78 -10.80 -11.94
N ASN A 299 -19.30 -11.27 -13.08
CA ASN A 299 -20.21 -12.42 -13.14
C ASN A 299 -19.52 -13.71 -13.61
N LEU A 300 -18.19 -13.68 -13.81
CA LEU A 300 -17.44 -14.89 -14.11
C LEU A 300 -17.27 -15.74 -12.85
N PRO A 301 -17.42 -17.08 -12.97
CA PRO A 301 -17.12 -17.96 -11.86
C PRO A 301 -15.61 -17.93 -11.55
N PHE A 302 -15.24 -18.08 -10.28
CA PHE A 302 -13.87 -18.22 -9.81
C PHE A 302 -13.72 -19.52 -9.01
N TYR A 303 -12.71 -20.33 -9.34
CA TYR A 303 -12.31 -21.50 -8.55
C TYR A 303 -10.81 -21.43 -8.21
N PRO A 304 -10.43 -21.22 -6.94
CA PRO A 304 -11.30 -21.04 -5.76
C PRO A 304 -12.11 -19.74 -5.81
N MET A 305 -13.22 -19.69 -5.05
CA MET A 305 -14.11 -18.53 -5.02
C MET A 305 -13.36 -17.30 -4.50
N ARG A 306 -13.45 -16.19 -5.23
CA ARG A 306 -12.84 -14.91 -4.84
C ARG A 306 -13.86 -13.97 -4.19
N GLY A 307 -13.41 -13.19 -3.21
CA GLY A 307 -14.23 -12.21 -2.53
C GLY A 307 -14.62 -11.04 -3.43
N LYS A 308 -15.82 -10.47 -3.24
CA LYS A 308 -16.33 -9.33 -4.04
C LYS A 308 -15.42 -8.10 -3.97
N GLU A 309 -14.78 -7.87 -2.84
CA GLU A 309 -13.81 -6.77 -2.66
C GLU A 309 -12.56 -6.95 -3.53
N GLU A 310 -12.09 -8.18 -3.71
CA GLU A 310 -10.93 -8.45 -4.57
C GLU A 310 -11.25 -8.24 -6.04
N VAL A 311 -12.45 -8.67 -6.47
CA VAL A 311 -12.93 -8.47 -7.84
C VAL A 311 -13.12 -6.97 -8.11
N SER A 312 -13.63 -6.21 -7.14
CA SER A 312 -13.74 -4.75 -7.23
C SER A 312 -12.38 -4.07 -7.37
N LYS A 313 -11.39 -4.47 -6.55
CA LYS A 313 -10.01 -3.98 -6.66
C LYS A 313 -9.38 -4.30 -8.02
N ASP A 314 -9.65 -5.47 -8.57
CA ASP A 314 -9.15 -5.85 -9.89
C ASP A 314 -9.72 -4.98 -11.01
N ILE A 315 -11.03 -4.67 -10.95
CA ILE A 315 -11.70 -3.79 -11.92
C ILE A 315 -11.11 -2.38 -11.84
N ASN A 316 -11.05 -1.80 -10.64
CA ASN A 316 -10.47 -0.47 -10.44
C ASN A 316 -9.01 -0.41 -10.92
N SER A 317 -8.21 -1.44 -10.62
CA SER A 317 -6.82 -1.55 -11.09
C SER A 317 -6.70 -1.62 -12.62
N ILE A 318 -7.69 -2.18 -13.32
CA ILE A 318 -7.71 -2.25 -14.78
C ILE A 318 -8.18 -0.91 -15.36
N ASP A 319 -9.21 -0.30 -14.79
CA ASP A 319 -9.65 1.05 -15.20
C ASP A 319 -8.53 2.08 -15.01
N ASP A 320 -7.84 2.05 -13.87
CA ASP A 320 -6.70 2.92 -13.57
C ASP A 320 -5.48 2.67 -14.49
N LYS A 321 -5.43 1.52 -15.17
CA LYS A 321 -4.33 1.20 -16.09
C LYS A 321 -4.57 1.77 -17.49
N TYR A 322 -5.83 1.94 -17.89
CA TYR A 322 -6.21 2.31 -19.26
C TYR A 322 -7.13 3.53 -19.26
N HIS A 323 -6.52 4.72 -19.31
CA HIS A 323 -7.24 6.01 -19.14
C HIS A 323 -7.52 6.79 -20.44
N ARG A 324 -6.97 6.40 -21.61
CA ARG A 324 -7.05 7.21 -22.84
C ARG A 324 -7.30 6.36 -24.10
N GLY A 325 -8.32 6.72 -24.88
CA GLY A 325 -8.64 6.12 -26.19
C GLY A 325 -9.66 4.99 -26.14
N ASP A 326 -9.80 4.26 -27.25
CA ASP A 326 -10.67 3.07 -27.38
C ASP A 326 -10.02 1.85 -26.69
N VAL A 327 -9.95 1.90 -25.36
CA VAL A 327 -9.21 0.96 -24.52
C VAL A 327 -10.02 -0.27 -24.10
N PHE A 328 -11.33 -0.31 -24.39
CA PHE A 328 -12.22 -1.36 -23.89
C PHE A 328 -11.81 -2.76 -24.31
N ARG A 329 -11.22 -2.90 -25.51
CA ARG A 329 -10.70 -4.18 -25.97
C ARG A 329 -9.51 -4.65 -25.12
N ASP A 330 -8.60 -3.75 -24.80
CA ASP A 330 -7.40 -4.09 -24.01
C ASP A 330 -7.77 -4.32 -22.53
N GLN A 331 -8.71 -3.55 -21.98
CA GLN A 331 -9.31 -3.81 -20.67
C GLN A 331 -9.98 -5.19 -20.61
N ALA A 332 -10.72 -5.57 -21.66
CA ALA A 332 -11.34 -6.88 -21.75
C ALA A 332 -10.31 -8.03 -21.90
N ILE A 333 -9.22 -7.82 -22.63
CA ILE A 333 -8.12 -8.80 -22.72
C ILE A 333 -7.44 -8.97 -21.36
N ASP A 334 -7.15 -7.86 -20.66
CA ASP A 334 -6.45 -7.88 -19.38
C ASP A 334 -7.32 -8.51 -18.28
N SER A 335 -8.60 -8.17 -18.22
CA SER A 335 -9.57 -8.77 -17.30
C SER A 335 -9.77 -10.27 -17.55
N LEU A 336 -10.02 -10.70 -18.79
CA LEU A 336 -10.16 -12.13 -19.10
C LEU A 336 -8.85 -12.90 -18.92
N GLY A 337 -7.71 -12.24 -19.15
CA GLY A 337 -6.38 -12.77 -18.85
C GLY A 337 -6.15 -12.97 -17.36
N LYS A 338 -6.54 -12.01 -16.51
CA LYS A 338 -6.54 -12.15 -15.04
C LYS A 338 -7.48 -13.25 -14.59
N TRP A 339 -8.72 -13.29 -15.11
CA TRP A 339 -9.69 -14.32 -14.78
C TRP A 339 -9.12 -15.72 -15.04
N ARG A 340 -8.56 -15.96 -16.23
CA ARG A 340 -7.93 -17.25 -16.57
C ARG A 340 -6.78 -17.64 -15.63
N ARG A 341 -6.00 -16.67 -15.12
CA ARG A 341 -4.90 -16.93 -14.17
C ARG A 341 -5.40 -17.29 -12.78
N PHE A 342 -6.45 -16.62 -12.33
CA PHE A 342 -6.99 -16.81 -10.98
C PHE A 342 -8.00 -17.96 -10.89
N HIS A 343 -8.54 -18.39 -12.02
CA HIS A 343 -9.47 -19.51 -12.10
C HIS A 343 -8.72 -20.77 -12.50
N THR A 344 -8.40 -21.60 -11.52
CA THR A 344 -7.50 -22.78 -11.63
C THR A 344 -7.94 -23.83 -12.66
N ARG A 345 -9.22 -23.82 -13.09
CA ARG A 345 -9.80 -24.80 -14.02
C ARG A 345 -10.66 -24.13 -15.11
N ALA A 346 -10.13 -23.09 -15.75
CA ALA A 346 -10.93 -22.26 -16.66
C ALA A 346 -11.35 -23.05 -17.90
N LYS A 347 -12.67 -23.12 -18.12
CA LYS A 347 -13.26 -23.77 -19.30
C LYS A 347 -14.00 -22.75 -20.16
N LEU A 348 -14.21 -23.11 -21.42
CA LEU A 348 -15.03 -22.33 -22.35
C LEU A 348 -16.45 -22.16 -21.83
N ASP A 349 -17.03 -23.21 -21.24
CA ASP A 349 -18.39 -23.20 -20.70
C ASP A 349 -18.56 -22.17 -19.58
N ASP A 350 -17.53 -21.98 -18.74
CA ASP A 350 -17.54 -20.97 -17.66
C ASP A 350 -17.64 -19.55 -18.22
N LEU A 351 -16.90 -19.27 -19.30
CA LEU A 351 -16.95 -17.99 -20.01
C LEU A 351 -18.31 -17.80 -20.69
N MET A 352 -18.88 -18.87 -21.27
CA MET A 352 -20.21 -18.83 -21.88
C MET A 352 -21.29 -18.58 -20.83
N GLN A 353 -21.18 -19.19 -19.65
CA GLN A 353 -22.09 -18.95 -18.52
C GLN A 353 -22.01 -17.48 -18.04
N GLY A 354 -20.81 -16.92 -17.95
CA GLY A 354 -20.62 -15.50 -17.63
C GLY A 354 -21.23 -14.56 -18.67
N LEU A 355 -21.19 -14.91 -19.96
CA LEU A 355 -21.86 -14.13 -21.01
C LEU A 355 -23.39 -14.25 -20.95
N ARG A 356 -23.92 -15.42 -20.57
CA ARG A 356 -25.36 -15.63 -20.35
C ARG A 356 -25.87 -14.79 -19.19
N SER A 357 -25.14 -14.72 -18.08
CA SER A 357 -25.56 -13.96 -16.88
C SER A 357 -25.62 -12.45 -17.10
N ILE A 358 -24.87 -11.92 -18.07
CA ILE A 358 -24.94 -10.51 -18.48
C ILE A 358 -25.83 -10.26 -19.71
N ASN A 359 -26.54 -11.29 -20.19
CA ASN A 359 -27.42 -11.25 -21.36
C ASN A 359 -26.72 -10.85 -22.69
N ARG A 360 -25.43 -11.11 -22.85
CA ARG A 360 -24.68 -10.86 -24.10
C ARG A 360 -24.73 -12.07 -25.05
N LEU A 361 -25.95 -12.42 -25.45
CA LEU A 361 -26.24 -13.54 -26.35
C LEU A 361 -25.70 -13.32 -27.77
N ASP A 362 -25.52 -12.06 -28.17
CA ASP A 362 -24.89 -11.65 -29.42
C ASP A 362 -23.47 -12.20 -29.57
N ILE A 363 -22.67 -12.12 -28.49
CA ILE A 363 -21.29 -12.64 -28.48
C ILE A 363 -21.29 -14.16 -28.43
N LEU A 364 -22.22 -14.77 -27.68
CA LEU A 364 -22.37 -16.23 -27.63
C LEU A 364 -22.65 -16.82 -29.01
N GLN A 365 -23.52 -16.21 -29.79
CA GLN A 365 -23.78 -16.66 -31.17
C GLN A 365 -22.53 -16.60 -32.05
N ILE A 366 -21.64 -15.62 -31.84
CA ILE A 366 -20.38 -15.51 -32.58
C ILE A 366 -19.41 -16.62 -32.15
N ILE A 367 -19.32 -16.92 -30.84
CA ILE A 367 -18.52 -18.01 -30.30
C ILE A 367 -19.04 -19.36 -30.84
N ASP A 368 -20.35 -19.59 -30.74
CA ASP A 368 -20.99 -20.81 -31.23
C ASP A 368 -20.73 -21.01 -32.72
N ARG A 369 -20.86 -19.97 -33.55
CA ARG A 369 -20.61 -20.06 -35.00
C ARG A 369 -19.14 -20.23 -35.39
N ARG A 370 -18.20 -19.65 -34.64
CA ARG A 370 -16.78 -19.60 -35.02
C ARG A 370 -15.90 -20.64 -34.32
N ILE A 371 -16.38 -21.26 -33.26
CA ILE A 371 -15.61 -22.20 -32.43
C ILE A 371 -16.34 -23.54 -32.30
N ILE A 372 -17.65 -23.55 -32.03
CA ILE A 372 -18.40 -24.78 -31.74
C ILE A 372 -18.95 -25.43 -33.02
N LYS A 373 -19.68 -24.70 -33.86
CA LYS A 373 -20.26 -25.22 -35.12
C LYS A 373 -19.24 -25.66 -36.18
N PRO A 374 -18.04 -25.07 -36.32
CA PRO A 374 -17.02 -25.58 -37.26
C PRO A 374 -16.50 -26.97 -36.88
N LYS A 375 -16.74 -27.44 -35.65
CA LYS A 375 -16.38 -28.79 -35.20
C LYS A 375 -17.49 -29.82 -35.46
N HIS A 376 -18.76 -29.43 -35.45
CA HIS A 376 -19.87 -30.34 -35.79
C HIS A 376 -19.94 -30.64 -37.30
N SER A 377 -19.53 -29.71 -38.17
CA SER A 377 -19.49 -30.00 -39.62
C SER A 377 -18.33 -30.91 -40.07
N MET A 378 -17.47 -31.35 -39.15
CA MET A 378 -16.32 -32.23 -39.43
C MET A 378 -16.41 -33.57 -38.66
N ASN A 379 -17.40 -33.75 -37.79
CA ASN A 379 -17.54 -34.94 -36.93
C ASN A 379 -18.83 -35.74 -37.15
N ASP A 380 -19.77 -35.29 -37.98
CA ASP A 380 -21.00 -36.04 -38.28
C ASP A 380 -20.85 -37.06 -39.44
N ASP A 381 -19.67 -37.19 -40.06
CA ASP A 381 -19.40 -38.18 -41.13
C ASP A 381 -18.50 -39.35 -40.68
N GLN A 382 -18.36 -39.59 -39.37
CA GLN A 382 -17.78 -40.84 -38.87
C GLN A 382 -18.76 -41.56 -37.96
N GLU A 383 -19.90 -41.96 -38.53
CA GLU A 383 -20.43 -43.27 -38.15
C GLU A 383 -19.32 -44.29 -38.46
N GLU A 384 -18.87 -44.97 -37.42
CA GLU A 384 -17.97 -46.11 -37.49
C GLU A 384 -18.64 -47.20 -38.32
N ILE A 385 -18.44 -47.15 -39.65
CA ILE A 385 -18.87 -48.22 -40.54
C ILE A 385 -17.99 -49.42 -40.20
N ASP A 386 -18.60 -50.37 -39.51
CA ASP A 386 -18.07 -51.72 -39.26
C ASP A 386 -17.28 -52.17 -40.50
N PRO A 387 -15.99 -52.54 -40.37
CA PRO A 387 -15.16 -52.95 -41.50
C PRO A 387 -15.83 -54.06 -42.34
N ARG A 388 -16.70 -54.88 -41.74
CA ARG A 388 -17.51 -55.87 -42.45
C ARG A 388 -18.58 -55.25 -43.36
N LYS A 389 -19.20 -54.13 -42.96
CA LYS A 389 -20.15 -53.38 -43.80
C LYS A 389 -19.46 -52.75 -45.01
N ARG A 390 -18.25 -52.21 -44.84
CA ARG A 390 -17.45 -51.71 -45.97
C ARG A 390 -17.10 -52.81 -46.96
N GLU A 391 -16.72 -53.99 -46.48
CA GLU A 391 -16.45 -55.14 -47.34
C GLU A 391 -17.71 -55.62 -48.08
N ILE A 392 -18.87 -55.64 -47.41
CA ILE A 392 -20.16 -55.98 -48.01
C ILE A 392 -20.57 -54.96 -49.06
N GLU A 393 -20.39 -53.66 -48.82
CA GLU A 393 -20.70 -52.61 -49.80
C GLU A 393 -19.77 -52.66 -51.02
N ASP A 394 -18.49 -52.96 -50.83
CA ASP A 394 -17.54 -53.10 -51.93
C ASP A 394 -17.81 -54.36 -52.76
N LEU A 395 -18.22 -55.46 -52.11
CA LEU A 395 -18.70 -56.66 -52.78
C LEU A 395 -20.00 -56.38 -53.55
N ASN A 396 -20.96 -55.67 -52.96
CA ASN A 396 -22.22 -55.29 -53.63
C ASN A 396 -21.98 -54.35 -54.82
N ARG A 397 -21.02 -53.41 -54.73
CA ARG A 397 -20.62 -52.57 -55.88
C ARG A 397 -19.97 -53.39 -56.98
N LYS A 398 -19.11 -54.36 -56.65
CA LYS A 398 -18.52 -55.27 -57.64
C LYS A 398 -19.58 -56.18 -58.27
N LEU A 399 -20.54 -56.67 -57.48
CA LEU A 399 -21.65 -57.48 -57.95
C LEU A 399 -22.57 -56.69 -58.90
N ASN A 400 -22.92 -55.44 -58.54
CA ASN A 400 -23.73 -54.58 -59.40
C ASN A 400 -23.02 -54.22 -60.71
N ARG A 401 -21.70 -53.99 -60.69
CA ARG A 401 -20.92 -53.80 -61.93
C ARG A 401 -20.86 -55.05 -62.80
N LEU A 402 -20.88 -56.25 -62.20
CA LEU A 402 -20.98 -57.50 -62.93
C LEU A 402 -22.38 -57.69 -63.53
N PHE A 403 -23.44 -57.37 -62.78
CA PHE A 403 -24.81 -57.42 -63.28
C PHE A 403 -25.06 -56.40 -64.41
N GLU A 404 -24.55 -55.18 -64.28
CA GLU A 404 -24.57 -54.18 -65.36
C GLU A 404 -23.82 -54.69 -66.58
N LYS A 405 -22.62 -55.27 -66.42
CA LYS A 405 -21.87 -55.84 -67.56
C LYS A 405 -22.59 -57.00 -68.25
N ILE A 406 -23.33 -57.82 -67.49
CA ILE A 406 -24.15 -58.91 -68.03
C ILE A 406 -25.39 -58.34 -68.76
N HIS A 407 -26.03 -57.29 -68.22
CA HIS A 407 -27.15 -56.63 -68.87
C HIS A 407 -26.75 -55.82 -70.11
N THR A 408 -25.58 -55.17 -70.11
CA THR A 408 -25.06 -54.44 -71.28
C THR A 408 -24.40 -55.37 -72.30
N GLY A 409 -23.93 -56.55 -71.90
CA GLY A 409 -23.35 -57.57 -72.78
C GLY A 409 -24.38 -58.42 -73.51
N ALA A 410 -25.66 -58.35 -73.14
CA ALA A 410 -26.74 -59.12 -73.76
C ALA A 410 -27.53 -58.34 -74.84
N ILE A 411 -27.17 -57.07 -75.15
CA ILE A 411 -27.94 -56.21 -76.07
C ILE A 411 -27.18 -55.86 -77.37
N THR A 412 -26.00 -56.43 -77.64
CA THR A 412 -25.31 -56.22 -78.93
C THR A 412 -25.05 -57.52 -79.67
N THR A 413 -26.11 -58.25 -80.02
CA THR A 413 -26.16 -59.08 -81.23
C THR A 413 -27.56 -59.06 -81.83
N HIS A 414 -27.88 -57.97 -82.53
CA HIS A 414 -28.76 -57.98 -83.70
C HIS A 414 -28.68 -56.62 -84.40
N GLU A 415 -27.87 -56.55 -85.46
CA GLU A 415 -28.12 -55.82 -86.71
C GLU A 415 -26.84 -55.83 -87.56
N THR A 416 -26.58 -56.95 -88.24
CA THR A 416 -26.56 -57.07 -89.72
C THR A 416 -26.43 -58.53 -90.11
#